data_AF-A0A4S9TUD4-F1
#
_entry.id   AF-A0A4S9TUD4-F1
#
_cell.length_a   1.000
_cell.length_b   1.000
_cell.length_c   1.000
_cell.angle_alpha   90.00
_cell.angle_beta   90.00
_cell.angle_gamma   90.00
#
_symmetry.space_group_name_H-M   'P 1'
#
loop_
_entity.id
_entity.type
_entity.pdbx_description
1 polymer ?
#
loop_
_entity_poly.entity_id
_entity_poly.type
_entity_poly.pdbx_seq_one_letter_code
_entity_poly.pdbx_strand_id
1 'polypeptide(L)'
;RDHRKPKPTNPDTYILRLPQPDSSESLCKIQSTMSLSRSEQIAEYGWTSLPCDPAKWGGNKKYNKEPVPQLCSSISLPDTALVKAAMEHVKQELPEHTFNHSMRVFYYGMAIATQQFPSWEFSPETWLLTCLFHDIGTVDKHTHGTLMSFEFYGGYLAMDQLKQFNSPAGQAESVAEAIIRHQDPVETGTITTVGLLIQLATQFDNMGYRAGYVHEDTIKDVVKNYPRRNWSGCFSKKIREEVEVKPWCHTTASTEKFPHDVEHNELMSPYDDSY
;
A
#
# COMPACT_ATOMS: atom_id res chain seq x y z
N ARG A 1 -42.37 77.61 -30.82
CA ARG A 1 -41.37 77.07 -31.77
C ARG A 1 -41.22 75.60 -31.41
N ASP A 2 -42.21 74.77 -31.73
CA ASP A 2 -42.30 73.99 -32.98
C ASP A 2 -40.96 73.32 -33.32
N HIS A 3 -40.87 72.00 -33.12
CA HIS A 3 -40.62 71.07 -34.22
C HIS A 3 -40.93 69.60 -33.84
N ARG A 4 -42.10 69.17 -34.33
CA ARG A 4 -42.42 67.91 -35.03
C ARG A 4 -41.81 66.59 -34.50
N LYS A 5 -42.68 65.76 -33.90
CA LYS A 5 -42.61 64.30 -33.96
C LYS A 5 -43.40 63.79 -35.18
N PRO A 6 -42.94 62.75 -35.90
CA PRO A 6 -43.82 61.92 -36.72
C PRO A 6 -44.07 60.52 -36.13
N LYS A 7 -45.14 59.94 -36.67
CA LYS A 7 -46.03 58.83 -36.29
C LYS A 7 -45.46 57.38 -36.35
N PRO A 8 -46.24 56.36 -35.92
CA PRO A 8 -45.77 55.03 -35.51
C PRO A 8 -45.92 53.96 -36.62
N THR A 9 -45.25 52.82 -36.44
CA THR A 9 -45.50 51.56 -37.16
C THR A 9 -45.51 50.39 -36.19
N ASN A 10 -46.56 49.58 -36.29
CA ASN A 10 -46.88 48.40 -35.48
C ASN A 10 -46.21 47.13 -36.11
N PRO A 11 -46.50 45.89 -35.66
CA PRO A 11 -45.54 44.99 -35.02
C PRO A 11 -45.27 43.72 -35.85
N ASP A 12 -44.04 43.22 -35.93
CA ASP A 12 -43.84 41.86 -36.45
C ASP A 12 -42.81 41.07 -35.64
N THR A 13 -43.39 40.09 -34.96
CA THR A 13 -42.87 38.80 -34.51
C THR A 13 -41.56 38.32 -35.15
N TYR A 14 -40.53 38.15 -34.32
CA TYR A 14 -39.53 37.09 -34.50
C TYR A 14 -39.11 36.54 -33.13
N ILE A 15 -39.86 35.55 -32.63
CA ILE A 15 -39.38 34.63 -31.60
C ILE A 15 -38.36 33.73 -32.29
N LEU A 16 -37.07 33.96 -32.00
CA LEU A 16 -36.02 33.00 -32.33
C LEU A 16 -36.26 31.72 -31.52
N ARG A 17 -36.75 30.67 -32.20
CA ARG A 17 -36.79 29.32 -31.65
C ARG A 17 -35.37 28.85 -31.36
N LEU A 18 -35.06 28.62 -30.09
CA LEU A 18 -33.89 27.84 -29.69
C LEU A 18 -34.07 26.39 -30.17
N PRO A 19 -33.04 25.76 -30.78
CA PRO A 19 -33.12 24.34 -31.10
C PRO A 19 -33.18 23.53 -29.81
N GLN A 20 -34.24 22.73 -29.67
CA GLN A 20 -34.31 21.66 -28.67
C GLN A 20 -33.35 20.53 -29.11
N PRO A 21 -32.48 20.02 -28.23
CA PRO A 21 -31.74 18.81 -28.55
C PRO A 21 -32.66 17.60 -28.38
N ASP A 22 -33.13 17.09 -29.51
CA ASP A 22 -33.75 15.77 -29.62
C ASP A 22 -32.67 14.76 -30.00
N SER A 23 -32.28 13.92 -29.03
CA SER A 23 -31.90 12.51 -29.23
C SER A 23 -31.28 11.98 -27.92
N SER A 24 -32.15 11.43 -27.08
CA SER A 24 -31.87 10.80 -25.80
C SER A 24 -31.21 9.42 -25.89
N GLU A 25 -30.28 9.17 -26.84
CA GLU A 25 -29.85 7.78 -27.10
C GLU A 25 -28.39 7.56 -27.55
N SER A 26 -27.48 8.55 -27.49
CA SER A 26 -26.10 8.32 -27.98
C SER A 26 -24.95 8.87 -27.14
N LEU A 27 -25.17 9.21 -25.87
CA LEU A 27 -24.10 9.64 -24.95
C LEU A 27 -23.96 8.81 -23.66
N CYS A 28 -24.69 7.71 -23.53
CA CYS A 28 -24.55 6.78 -22.40
C CYS A 28 -24.09 5.40 -22.87
N LYS A 29 -22.92 5.34 -23.48
CA LYS A 29 -22.08 4.14 -23.50
C LYS A 29 -20.75 4.46 -22.81
N ILE A 30 -20.84 5.05 -21.62
CA ILE A 30 -19.78 4.88 -20.63
C ILE A 30 -19.87 3.40 -20.28
N GLN A 31 -18.79 2.65 -20.50
CA GLN A 31 -18.67 1.30 -19.97
C GLN A 31 -19.03 1.36 -18.49
N SER A 32 -20.22 0.86 -18.15
CA SER A 32 -20.57 0.50 -16.79
C SER A 32 -19.64 -0.66 -16.42
N THR A 33 -18.41 -0.37 -16.03
CA THR A 33 -17.65 -1.25 -15.16
C THR A 33 -18.54 -1.44 -13.94
N MET A 34 -19.22 -2.58 -13.84
CA MET A 34 -20.05 -2.85 -12.68
C MET A 34 -19.15 -2.71 -11.46
N SER A 35 -19.45 -1.74 -10.60
CA SER A 35 -18.75 -1.58 -9.34
C SER A 35 -18.94 -2.86 -8.55
N LEU A 36 -17.84 -3.44 -8.06
CA LEU A 36 -17.88 -4.60 -7.17
C LEU A 36 -18.88 -4.38 -6.04
N SER A 37 -19.68 -5.39 -5.72
CA SER A 37 -20.51 -5.39 -4.52
C SER A 37 -19.64 -5.25 -3.27
N ARG A 38 -20.26 -4.88 -2.14
CA ARG A 38 -19.51 -4.75 -0.88
C ARG A 38 -18.74 -6.02 -0.50
N SER A 39 -19.35 -7.19 -0.68
CA SER A 39 -18.71 -8.47 -0.37
C SER A 39 -17.54 -8.78 -1.31
N GLU A 40 -17.67 -8.47 -2.60
CA GLU A 40 -16.58 -8.61 -3.56
C GLU A 40 -15.44 -7.65 -3.25
N GLN A 41 -15.72 -6.39 -2.87
CA GLN A 41 -14.68 -5.47 -2.43
C GLN A 41 -13.97 -5.95 -1.16
N ILE A 42 -14.70 -6.60 -0.24
CA ILE A 42 -14.09 -7.15 0.97
C ILE A 42 -13.07 -8.24 0.65
N ALA A 43 -13.42 -9.16 -0.26
CA ALA A 43 -12.52 -10.22 -0.69
C ALA A 43 -11.39 -9.69 -1.58
N GLU A 44 -11.71 -8.88 -2.58
CA GLU A 44 -10.76 -8.34 -3.58
C GLU A 44 -9.72 -7.43 -2.93
N TYR A 45 -10.12 -6.54 -2.03
CA TYR A 45 -9.21 -5.59 -1.37
C TYR A 45 -8.74 -6.07 0.00
N GLY A 46 -9.06 -7.32 0.39
CA GLY A 46 -8.54 -7.96 1.59
C GLY A 46 -8.98 -7.32 2.90
N TRP A 47 -10.23 -6.85 2.97
CA TRP A 47 -10.86 -6.32 4.19
C TRP A 47 -11.34 -7.38 5.17
N THR A 48 -11.15 -8.66 4.86
CA THR A 48 -11.55 -9.75 5.77
C THR A 48 -10.92 -9.57 7.14
N SER A 49 -11.75 -9.64 8.18
CA SER A 49 -11.33 -9.43 9.57
C SER A 49 -10.63 -10.68 10.11
N LEU A 50 -9.38 -10.52 10.52
CA LEU A 50 -8.54 -11.54 11.13
C LEU A 50 -8.16 -11.16 12.57
N PRO A 51 -7.96 -12.13 13.47
CA PRO A 51 -7.51 -11.85 14.83
C PRO A 51 -6.06 -11.35 14.84
N CYS A 52 -5.77 -10.31 15.62
CA CYS A 52 -4.39 -9.87 15.84
C CYS A 52 -3.56 -10.90 16.63
N ASP A 53 -4.20 -11.63 17.55
CA ASP A 53 -3.58 -12.61 18.44
C ASP A 53 -2.80 -13.70 17.67
N PRO A 54 -1.46 -13.76 17.81
CA PRO A 54 -0.62 -14.77 17.16
C PRO A 54 -1.02 -16.21 17.44
N ALA A 55 -1.64 -16.50 18.58
CA ALA A 55 -2.14 -17.83 18.92
C ALA A 55 -3.22 -18.33 17.95
N LYS A 56 -3.90 -17.43 17.23
CA LYS A 56 -5.00 -17.75 16.31
C LYS A 56 -4.57 -18.11 14.89
N TRP A 57 -3.39 -17.69 14.46
CA TRP A 57 -2.91 -17.89 13.09
C TRP A 57 -1.59 -18.66 12.99
N GLY A 58 -0.97 -19.05 14.11
CA GLY A 58 0.21 -19.93 14.07
C GLY A 58 0.77 -20.31 15.43
N GLY A 59 0.47 -19.52 16.47
CA GLY A 59 0.94 -19.72 17.84
C GLY A 59 2.45 -19.86 17.88
N ASN A 60 2.96 -20.91 18.50
CA ASN A 60 4.40 -21.18 18.61
C ASN A 60 4.93 -22.14 17.52
N LYS A 61 4.12 -22.46 16.50
CA LYS A 61 4.57 -23.35 15.41
C LYS A 61 5.66 -22.67 14.58
N LYS A 62 6.64 -23.48 14.15
CA LYS A 62 7.67 -23.04 13.20
C LYS A 62 7.06 -22.59 11.87
N TYR A 63 6.05 -23.33 11.39
CA TYR A 63 5.23 -23.04 10.22
C TYR A 63 3.86 -23.72 10.35
N ASN A 64 2.85 -23.23 9.63
CA ASN A 64 1.56 -23.90 9.48
C ASN A 64 1.63 -25.01 8.44
N LYS A 65 2.41 -24.78 7.38
CA LYS A 65 2.74 -25.72 6.34
C LYS A 65 4.22 -25.58 6.03
N GLU A 66 4.91 -26.71 5.86
CA GLU A 66 6.34 -26.69 5.53
C GLU A 66 6.56 -25.86 4.26
N PRO A 67 7.39 -24.80 4.31
CA PRO A 67 7.57 -23.93 3.17
C PRO A 67 8.43 -24.63 2.11
N VAL A 68 8.08 -24.42 0.85
CA VAL A 68 8.84 -24.87 -0.31
C VAL A 68 9.42 -23.66 -1.05
N PRO A 69 10.51 -23.83 -1.82
CA PRO A 69 11.05 -22.76 -2.66
C PRO A 69 9.98 -22.14 -3.55
N GLN A 70 9.93 -20.81 -3.56
CA GLN A 70 9.09 -20.00 -4.44
C GLN A 70 9.92 -18.82 -4.94
N LEU A 71 10.30 -18.87 -6.21
CA LEU A 71 11.20 -17.91 -6.84
C LEU A 71 10.45 -16.67 -7.32
N CYS A 72 11.11 -15.52 -7.43
CA CYS A 72 10.57 -14.29 -8.00
C CYS A 72 9.97 -14.52 -9.39
N SER A 73 10.61 -15.35 -10.22
CA SER A 73 10.12 -15.69 -11.57
C SER A 73 8.81 -16.48 -11.58
N SER A 74 8.43 -17.09 -10.45
CA SER A 74 7.18 -17.84 -10.29
C SER A 74 6.00 -16.96 -9.87
N ILE A 75 6.26 -15.72 -9.46
CA ILE A 75 5.26 -14.75 -9.01
C ILE A 75 5.26 -13.57 -9.97
N SER A 76 4.22 -13.47 -10.80
CA SER A 76 4.05 -12.35 -11.71
C SER A 76 3.61 -11.10 -10.95
N LEU A 77 4.24 -9.96 -11.24
CA LEU A 77 3.74 -8.68 -10.78
C LEU A 77 2.45 -8.33 -11.55
N PRO A 78 1.43 -7.76 -10.89
CA PRO A 78 0.26 -7.22 -11.58
C PRO A 78 0.68 -6.17 -12.61
N ASP A 79 0.17 -6.28 -13.85
CA ASP A 79 0.55 -5.41 -14.97
C ASP A 79 -0.56 -4.41 -15.33
N THR A 80 -1.06 -3.67 -14.34
CA THR A 80 -2.13 -2.69 -14.54
C THR A 80 -1.58 -1.27 -14.70
N ALA A 81 -2.39 -0.37 -15.25
CA ALA A 81 -2.02 1.05 -15.36
C ALA A 81 -1.78 1.68 -13.97
N LEU A 82 -2.59 1.28 -12.98
CA LEU A 82 -2.45 1.73 -11.60
C LEU A 82 -1.10 1.31 -11.00
N VAL A 83 -0.71 0.04 -11.15
CA VAL A 83 0.59 -0.45 -10.66
C VAL A 83 1.75 0.22 -11.38
N LYS A 84 1.67 0.43 -12.69
CA LYS A 84 2.71 1.15 -13.45
C LYS A 84 2.90 2.57 -12.91
N ALA A 85 1.82 3.31 -12.68
CA ALA A 85 1.86 4.65 -12.13
C ALA A 85 2.41 4.67 -10.69
N ALA A 86 1.95 3.75 -9.84
CA ALA A 86 2.45 3.59 -8.47
C ALA A 86 3.94 3.26 -8.44
N MET A 87 4.38 2.28 -9.24
CA MET A 87 5.77 1.84 -9.33
C MET A 87 6.69 2.97 -9.78
N GLU A 88 6.28 3.74 -10.80
CA GLU A 88 7.04 4.91 -11.25
C GLU A 88 7.16 5.96 -10.15
N HIS A 89 6.05 6.29 -9.49
CA HIS A 89 6.04 7.26 -8.41
C HIS A 89 6.94 6.85 -7.24
N VAL A 90 6.81 5.64 -6.71
CA VAL A 90 7.60 5.22 -5.54
C VAL A 90 9.09 5.06 -5.87
N LYS A 91 9.45 4.72 -7.12
CA LYS A 91 10.87 4.69 -7.54
C LYS A 91 11.50 6.07 -7.61
N GLN A 92 10.71 7.12 -7.88
CA GLN A 92 11.18 8.50 -7.86
C GLN A 92 11.32 9.05 -6.43
N GLU A 93 10.50 8.56 -5.51
CA GLU A 93 10.39 9.08 -4.14
C GLU A 93 11.28 8.34 -3.14
N LEU A 94 11.36 7.02 -3.23
CA LEU A 94 12.05 6.18 -2.25
C LEU A 94 13.55 6.03 -2.58
N PRO A 95 14.43 6.02 -1.57
CA PRO A 95 15.78 5.50 -1.73
C PRO A 95 15.77 4.05 -2.24
N GLU A 96 16.80 3.66 -2.99
CA GLU A 96 16.91 2.31 -3.59
C GLU A 96 16.73 1.19 -2.56
N HIS A 97 17.34 1.31 -1.37
CA HIS A 97 17.24 0.29 -0.32
C HIS A 97 15.81 0.12 0.22
N THR A 98 15.05 1.23 0.34
CA THR A 98 13.63 1.21 0.74
C THR A 98 12.75 0.65 -0.36
N PHE A 99 12.97 1.03 -1.62
CA PHE A 99 12.26 0.42 -2.75
C PHE A 99 12.51 -1.10 -2.83
N ASN A 100 13.78 -1.52 -2.68
CA ASN A 100 14.11 -2.95 -2.66
C ASN A 100 13.46 -3.66 -1.48
N HIS A 101 13.41 -3.04 -0.29
CA HIS A 101 12.67 -3.57 0.86
C HIS A 101 11.19 -3.79 0.54
N SER A 102 10.50 -2.80 -0.01
CA SER A 102 9.11 -2.93 -0.46
C SER A 102 8.91 -4.11 -1.41
N MET A 103 9.84 -4.33 -2.34
CA MET A 103 9.76 -5.47 -3.25
C MET A 103 10.03 -6.81 -2.53
N ARG A 104 11.01 -6.87 -1.62
CA ARG A 104 11.24 -8.08 -0.80
C ARG A 104 10.02 -8.42 0.03
N VAL A 105 9.41 -7.43 0.69
CA VAL A 105 8.16 -7.55 1.44
C VAL A 105 7.06 -8.13 0.56
N PHE A 106 6.90 -7.65 -0.69
CA PHE A 106 5.92 -8.21 -1.62
C PHE A 106 6.12 -9.72 -1.84
N TYR A 107 7.34 -10.16 -2.19
CA TYR A 107 7.60 -11.58 -2.48
C TYR A 107 7.50 -12.47 -1.23
N TYR A 108 8.02 -12.00 -0.09
CA TYR A 108 7.88 -12.73 1.18
C TYR A 108 6.43 -12.83 1.62
N GLY A 109 5.65 -11.76 1.50
CA GLY A 109 4.21 -11.80 1.79
C GLY A 109 3.46 -12.74 0.86
N MET A 110 3.78 -12.79 -0.43
CA MET A 110 3.18 -13.77 -1.34
C MET A 110 3.51 -15.21 -0.92
N ALA A 111 4.75 -15.49 -0.48
CA ALA A 111 5.11 -16.80 0.05
C ALA A 111 4.39 -17.14 1.35
N ILE A 112 4.31 -16.19 2.29
CA ILE A 112 3.59 -16.34 3.55
C ILE A 112 2.10 -16.60 3.30
N ALA A 113 1.45 -15.76 2.49
CA ALA A 113 0.03 -15.89 2.19
C ALA A 113 -0.28 -17.22 1.49
N THR A 114 0.42 -17.55 0.42
CA THR A 114 0.10 -18.75 -0.38
C THR A 114 0.42 -20.07 0.32
N GLN A 115 1.42 -20.09 1.22
CA GLN A 115 1.87 -21.31 1.87
C GLN A 115 1.39 -21.47 3.30
N GLN A 116 1.39 -20.38 4.09
CA GLN A 116 0.98 -20.42 5.50
C GLN A 116 -0.51 -20.14 5.69
N PHE A 117 -1.13 -19.40 4.75
CA PHE A 117 -2.51 -18.92 4.84
C PHE A 117 -3.30 -19.02 3.53
N PRO A 118 -3.38 -20.20 2.88
CA PRO A 118 -3.93 -20.34 1.53
C PRO A 118 -5.42 -19.96 1.39
N SER A 119 -6.14 -19.75 2.50
CA SER A 119 -7.53 -19.30 2.51
C SER A 119 -7.68 -17.78 2.64
N TRP A 120 -6.59 -17.01 2.73
CA TRP A 120 -6.64 -15.56 2.79
C TRP A 120 -6.91 -14.99 1.40
N GLU A 121 -7.92 -14.13 1.30
CA GLU A 121 -8.36 -13.51 0.06
C GLU A 121 -7.91 -12.05 0.02
N PHE A 122 -7.27 -11.67 -1.09
CA PHE A 122 -6.89 -10.32 -1.47
C PHE A 122 -6.36 -10.37 -2.92
N SER A 123 -6.41 -9.25 -3.62
CA SER A 123 -5.83 -9.16 -4.96
C SER A 123 -4.33 -8.87 -4.90
N PRO A 124 -3.51 -9.51 -5.77
CA PRO A 124 -2.08 -9.21 -5.85
C PRO A 124 -1.77 -7.74 -6.15
N GLU A 125 -2.69 -7.03 -6.83
CA GLU A 125 -2.59 -5.58 -7.04
C GLU A 125 -2.67 -4.81 -5.71
N THR A 126 -3.69 -5.05 -4.90
CA THR A 126 -3.84 -4.38 -3.59
C THR A 126 -2.65 -4.66 -2.68
N TRP A 127 -2.14 -5.91 -2.70
CA TRP A 127 -0.95 -6.30 -1.97
C TRP A 127 0.31 -5.55 -2.44
N LEU A 128 0.56 -5.52 -3.75
CA LEU A 128 1.72 -4.81 -4.30
C LEU A 128 1.66 -3.31 -3.98
N LEU A 129 0.50 -2.67 -4.15
CA LEU A 129 0.33 -1.25 -3.81
C LEU A 129 0.62 -0.99 -2.34
N THR A 130 0.15 -1.86 -1.43
CA THR A 130 0.47 -1.76 0.00
C THR A 130 1.97 -1.83 0.24
N CYS A 131 2.66 -2.81 -0.36
CA CYS A 131 4.10 -2.97 -0.21
C CYS A 131 4.89 -1.77 -0.73
N LEU A 132 4.52 -1.25 -1.91
CA LEU A 132 5.20 -0.12 -2.56
C LEU A 132 5.11 1.16 -1.71
N PHE A 133 3.98 1.39 -1.03
CA PHE A 133 3.73 2.64 -0.32
C PHE A 133 3.98 2.60 1.19
N HIS A 134 4.13 1.43 1.83
CA HIS A 134 4.12 1.37 3.31
C HIS A 134 5.17 2.24 4.01
N ASP A 135 6.35 2.39 3.39
CA ASP A 135 7.45 3.20 3.91
C ASP A 135 7.55 4.59 3.26
N ILE A 136 6.57 5.03 2.46
CA ILE A 136 6.62 6.35 1.79
C ILE A 136 6.75 7.50 2.79
N GLY A 137 6.23 7.33 4.01
CA GLY A 137 6.36 8.33 5.08
C GLY A 137 7.79 8.51 5.59
N THR A 138 8.71 7.57 5.31
CA THR A 138 10.09 7.58 5.81
C THR A 138 11.05 8.46 5.00
N VAL A 139 10.62 8.95 3.83
CA VAL A 139 11.45 9.83 2.98
C VAL A 139 11.80 11.11 3.75
N ASP A 140 13.04 11.59 3.64
CA ASP A 140 13.57 12.72 4.44
C ASP A 140 12.67 13.97 4.40
N LYS A 141 12.11 14.30 3.22
CA LYS A 141 11.19 15.45 3.08
C LYS A 141 9.91 15.29 3.91
N HIS A 142 9.52 14.07 4.24
CA HIS A 142 8.36 13.74 5.06
C HIS A 142 8.75 13.55 6.53
N THR A 143 9.88 12.91 6.85
CA THR A 143 10.42 12.83 8.21
C THR A 143 10.51 14.22 8.86
N HIS A 144 11.00 15.21 8.11
CA HIS A 144 11.20 16.59 8.59
C HIS A 144 10.09 17.57 8.19
N GLY A 145 9.17 17.15 7.31
CA GLY A 145 8.16 18.03 6.72
C GLY A 145 6.76 17.93 7.36
N THR A 146 6.53 16.97 8.23
CA THR A 146 5.25 16.81 8.95
C THR A 146 5.49 16.54 10.44
N LEU A 147 4.49 16.84 11.27
CA LEU A 147 4.49 16.49 12.70
C LEU A 147 3.80 15.14 12.96
N MET A 148 3.21 14.50 11.95
CA MET A 148 2.56 13.20 12.07
C MET A 148 3.57 12.06 12.08
N SER A 149 3.26 10.97 12.78
CA SER A 149 4.00 9.70 12.67
C SER A 149 4.06 9.25 11.22
N PHE A 150 5.19 8.68 10.79
CA PHE A 150 5.40 8.33 9.40
C PHE A 150 4.39 7.30 8.87
N GLU A 151 3.90 6.38 9.71
CA GLU A 151 2.89 5.38 9.33
C GLU A 151 1.56 6.05 8.98
N PHE A 152 1.17 7.04 9.79
CA PHE A 152 -0.08 7.77 9.61
C PHE A 152 -0.02 8.67 8.39
N TYR A 153 1.07 9.41 8.25
CA TYR A 153 1.27 10.29 7.10
C TYR A 153 1.48 9.48 5.80
N GLY A 154 2.18 8.35 5.88
CA GLY A 154 2.36 7.42 4.77
C GLY A 154 1.03 6.86 4.27
N GLY A 155 0.13 6.44 5.18
CA GLY A 155 -1.21 5.99 4.81
C GLY A 155 -2.05 7.09 4.16
N TYR A 156 -1.96 8.33 4.67
CA TYR A 156 -2.62 9.49 4.05
C TYR A 156 -2.09 9.75 2.63
N LEU A 157 -0.76 9.78 2.45
CA LEU A 157 -0.11 9.97 1.15
C LEU A 157 -0.49 8.87 0.16
N ALA A 158 -0.44 7.61 0.59
CA ALA A 158 -0.79 6.47 -0.24
C ALA A 158 -2.24 6.57 -0.72
N MET A 159 -3.18 6.86 0.19
CA MET A 159 -4.59 7.01 -0.17
C MET A 159 -4.81 8.13 -1.19
N ASP A 160 -4.19 9.29 -0.97
CA ASP A 160 -4.33 10.45 -1.85
C ASP A 160 -3.72 10.16 -3.24
N GLN A 161 -2.52 9.61 -3.27
CA GLN A 161 -1.81 9.28 -4.51
C GLN A 161 -2.55 8.21 -5.32
N LEU A 162 -3.07 7.17 -4.69
CA LEU A 162 -3.86 6.13 -5.35
C LEU A 162 -5.18 6.66 -5.91
N LYS A 163 -5.83 7.60 -5.22
CA LYS A 163 -7.01 8.30 -5.75
C LYS A 163 -6.67 9.10 -7.01
N GLN A 164 -5.54 9.81 -7.02
CA GLN A 164 -5.06 10.53 -8.21
C GLN A 164 -4.75 9.59 -9.37
N PHE A 165 -4.34 8.34 -9.09
CA PHE A 165 -4.13 7.30 -10.09
C PHE A 165 -5.40 6.53 -10.48
N ASN A 166 -6.58 6.98 -10.04
CA ASN A 166 -7.88 6.37 -10.31
C ASN A 166 -8.05 4.96 -9.71
N SER A 167 -7.41 4.66 -8.59
CA SER A 167 -7.70 3.45 -7.82
C SER A 167 -9.15 3.45 -7.31
N PRO A 168 -9.85 2.30 -7.31
CA PRO A 168 -11.11 2.14 -6.61
C PRO A 168 -11.00 2.56 -5.15
N ALA A 169 -11.99 3.29 -4.63
CA ALA A 169 -11.95 3.86 -3.28
C ALA A 169 -11.67 2.80 -2.20
N GLY A 170 -12.38 1.66 -2.24
CA GLY A 170 -12.18 0.58 -1.27
C GLY A 170 -10.79 -0.08 -1.33
N GLN A 171 -10.07 0.03 -2.45
CA GLN A 171 -8.69 -0.43 -2.58
C GLN A 171 -7.71 0.57 -1.97
N ALA A 172 -7.84 1.86 -2.32
CA ALA A 172 -7.02 2.93 -1.76
C ALA A 172 -7.18 3.02 -0.23
N GLU A 173 -8.41 2.84 0.28
CA GLU A 173 -8.70 2.76 1.71
C GLU A 173 -8.05 1.54 2.37
N SER A 174 -8.05 0.37 1.72
CA SER A 174 -7.43 -0.85 2.26
C SER A 174 -5.92 -0.69 2.38
N VAL A 175 -5.29 -0.14 1.33
CA VAL A 175 -3.86 0.21 1.35
C VAL A 175 -3.56 1.17 2.50
N ALA A 176 -4.35 2.24 2.64
CA ALA A 176 -4.15 3.22 3.70
C ALA A 176 -4.29 2.63 5.11
N GLU A 177 -5.34 1.84 5.37
CA GLU A 177 -5.56 1.13 6.63
C GLU A 177 -4.39 0.21 6.98
N ALA A 178 -3.92 -0.58 6.00
CA ALA A 178 -2.80 -1.48 6.20
C ALA A 178 -1.50 -0.73 6.51
N ILE A 179 -1.22 0.38 5.81
CA ILE A 179 -0.03 1.20 6.05
C ILE A 179 -0.11 1.90 7.41
N ILE A 180 -1.25 2.46 7.80
CA ILE A 180 -1.40 3.11 9.11
C ILE A 180 -1.05 2.14 10.25
N ARG A 181 -1.39 0.86 10.08
CA ARG A 181 -1.29 -0.18 11.10
C ARG A 181 -0.09 -1.11 10.96
N HIS A 182 0.80 -0.89 9.99
CA HIS A 182 1.86 -1.86 9.68
C HIS A 182 2.91 -2.01 10.78
N GLN A 183 3.00 -1.06 11.72
CA GLN A 183 3.84 -1.14 12.92
C GLN A 183 3.05 -1.25 14.22
N ASP A 184 1.72 -1.41 14.17
CA ASP A 184 0.89 -1.53 15.37
C ASP A 184 1.30 -2.77 16.18
N PRO A 185 1.78 -2.62 17.43
CA PRO A 185 2.19 -3.75 18.26
C PRO A 185 0.99 -4.46 18.92
N VAL A 186 -0.24 -4.19 18.47
CA VAL A 186 -1.48 -4.62 19.14
C VAL A 186 -1.76 -6.10 18.87
N GLU A 187 -1.75 -6.92 19.91
CA GLU A 187 -2.08 -8.36 19.83
C GLU A 187 -3.54 -8.70 20.18
N THR A 188 -4.38 -7.69 20.45
CA THR A 188 -5.81 -7.86 20.78
C THR A 188 -6.73 -7.27 19.71
N GLY A 189 -7.92 -7.85 19.54
CA GLY A 189 -8.89 -7.37 18.55
C GLY A 189 -8.64 -7.95 17.16
N THR A 190 -8.96 -7.18 16.12
CA THR A 190 -8.87 -7.63 14.73
C THR A 190 -8.19 -6.63 13.80
N ILE A 191 -7.75 -7.14 12.66
CA ILE A 191 -7.06 -6.42 11.58
C ILE A 191 -7.51 -6.99 10.23
N THR A 192 -7.33 -6.25 9.14
CA THR A 192 -7.62 -6.73 7.79
C THR A 192 -6.61 -7.80 7.35
N THR A 193 -6.96 -8.62 6.35
CA THR A 193 -6.02 -9.59 5.75
C THR A 193 -4.75 -8.91 5.27
N VAL A 194 -4.88 -7.81 4.52
CA VAL A 194 -3.73 -7.05 4.01
C VAL A 194 -2.93 -6.42 5.15
N GLY A 195 -3.61 -5.93 6.19
CA GLY A 195 -2.98 -5.38 7.40
C GLY A 195 -2.16 -6.40 8.17
N LEU A 196 -2.68 -7.62 8.40
CA LEU A 196 -1.91 -8.67 9.06
C LEU A 196 -0.74 -9.15 8.17
N LEU A 197 -0.98 -9.27 6.87
CA LEU A 197 0.05 -9.71 5.93
C LEU A 197 1.22 -8.71 5.84
N ILE A 198 0.94 -7.40 5.81
CA ILE A 198 2.01 -6.38 5.80
C ILE A 198 2.83 -6.41 7.08
N GLN A 199 2.20 -6.62 8.25
CA GLN A 199 2.92 -6.80 9.50
C GLN A 199 3.84 -8.03 9.44
N LEU A 200 3.32 -9.19 9.02
CA LEU A 200 4.12 -10.41 8.94
C LEU A 200 5.30 -10.27 7.98
N ALA A 201 5.09 -9.71 6.80
CA ALA A 201 6.11 -9.60 5.77
C ALA A 201 7.18 -8.54 6.10
N THR A 202 6.79 -7.38 6.65
CA THR A 202 7.75 -6.36 7.09
C THR A 202 8.56 -6.85 8.28
N GLN A 203 7.93 -7.44 9.30
CA GLN A 203 8.65 -8.00 10.46
C GLN A 203 9.58 -9.15 10.08
N PHE A 204 9.22 -9.95 9.07
CA PHE A 204 10.11 -10.99 8.53
C PHE A 204 11.38 -10.38 7.91
N ASP A 205 11.27 -9.39 7.01
CA ASP A 205 12.45 -8.78 6.38
C ASP A 205 13.27 -7.88 7.34
N ASN A 206 12.59 -7.28 8.32
CA ASN A 206 13.18 -6.34 9.27
C ASN A 206 13.86 -7.04 10.45
N MET A 207 13.25 -8.09 11.01
CA MET A 207 13.71 -8.71 12.27
C MET A 207 13.84 -10.25 12.19
N GLY A 208 13.57 -10.86 11.04
CA GLY A 208 13.53 -12.32 10.91
C GLY A 208 12.36 -12.96 11.66
N TYR A 209 11.33 -12.18 12.00
CA TYR A 209 10.15 -12.70 12.67
C TYR A 209 9.49 -13.81 11.83
N ARG A 210 9.12 -14.92 12.48
CA ARG A 210 8.61 -16.12 11.79
C ARG A 210 9.55 -16.64 10.70
N ALA A 211 10.86 -16.68 10.96
CA ALA A 211 11.89 -17.19 10.04
C ALA A 211 11.52 -18.52 9.34
N GLY A 212 10.75 -19.40 10.00
CA GLY A 212 10.31 -20.68 9.44
C GLY A 212 9.18 -20.61 8.40
N TYR A 213 8.59 -19.44 8.13
CA TYR A 213 7.45 -19.30 7.20
C TYR A 213 7.86 -19.23 5.73
N VAL A 214 9.11 -18.88 5.45
CA VAL A 214 9.66 -18.71 4.09
C VAL A 214 10.87 -19.63 3.93
N HIS A 215 10.95 -20.30 2.79
CA HIS A 215 12.07 -21.20 2.49
C HIS A 215 13.36 -20.40 2.21
N GLU A 216 14.52 -20.93 2.60
CA GLU A 216 15.82 -20.25 2.43
C GLU A 216 16.12 -19.91 0.97
N ASP A 217 15.82 -20.81 0.03
CA ASP A 217 15.98 -20.55 -1.41
C ASP A 217 15.08 -19.42 -1.93
N THR A 218 13.90 -19.20 -1.31
CA THR A 218 13.09 -18.01 -1.60
C THR A 218 13.81 -16.75 -1.15
N ILE A 219 14.41 -16.75 0.05
CA ILE A 219 15.19 -15.59 0.56
C ILE A 219 16.35 -15.27 -0.38
N LYS A 220 17.14 -16.29 -0.76
CA LYS A 220 18.28 -16.13 -1.67
C LYS A 220 17.88 -15.53 -3.01
N ASP A 221 16.81 -16.04 -3.62
CA ASP A 221 16.34 -15.55 -4.91
C ASP A 221 15.77 -14.13 -4.81
N VAL A 222 14.99 -13.84 -3.77
CA VAL A 222 14.42 -12.51 -3.54
C VAL A 222 15.51 -11.46 -3.31
N VAL A 223 16.50 -11.73 -2.45
CA VAL A 223 17.61 -10.77 -2.22
C VAL A 223 18.47 -10.59 -3.46
N LYS A 224 18.69 -11.65 -4.25
CA LYS A 224 19.42 -11.54 -5.52
C LYS A 224 18.73 -10.59 -6.51
N ASN A 225 17.39 -10.58 -6.54
CA ASN A 225 16.62 -9.69 -7.42
C ASN A 225 16.43 -8.29 -6.81
N TYR A 226 16.37 -8.18 -5.48
CA TYR A 226 16.15 -6.93 -4.74
C TYR A 226 17.17 -6.79 -3.59
N PRO A 227 18.43 -6.39 -3.89
CA PRO A 227 19.52 -6.35 -2.93
C PRO A 227 19.20 -5.53 -1.69
N ARG A 228 19.69 -5.98 -0.54
CA ARG A 228 19.39 -5.36 0.76
C ARG A 228 20.04 -4.00 0.95
N ARG A 229 21.27 -3.81 0.44
CA ARG A 229 21.99 -2.52 0.52
C ARG A 229 22.09 -2.00 1.96
N ASN A 230 22.53 -2.85 2.90
CA ASN A 230 22.62 -2.53 4.33
C ASN A 230 21.27 -2.09 4.94
N TRP A 231 20.18 -2.78 4.56
CA TRP A 231 18.82 -2.40 4.96
C TRP A 231 18.66 -2.29 6.48
N SER A 232 19.19 -3.26 7.24
CA SER A 232 19.10 -3.28 8.70
C SER A 232 19.74 -2.05 9.34
N GLY A 233 20.91 -1.61 8.87
CA GLY A 233 21.57 -0.39 9.34
C GLY A 233 20.82 0.88 8.93
N CYS A 234 20.33 0.94 7.68
CA CYS A 234 19.57 2.08 7.17
C CYS A 234 18.26 2.28 7.93
N PHE A 235 17.47 1.22 8.09
CA PHE A 235 16.14 1.31 8.67
C PHE A 235 16.16 1.54 10.18
N SER A 236 17.06 0.86 10.92
CA SER A 236 17.25 1.11 12.35
C SER A 236 17.64 2.57 12.64
N LYS A 237 18.51 3.17 11.82
CA LYS A 237 18.83 4.61 11.90
C LYS A 237 17.61 5.49 11.61
N LYS A 238 16.84 5.17 10.57
CA LYS A 238 15.63 5.92 10.20
C LYS A 238 14.56 5.89 11.31
N ILE A 239 14.38 4.74 11.98
CA ILE A 239 13.50 4.62 13.15
C ILE A 239 13.95 5.55 14.28
N ARG A 240 15.26 5.58 14.59
CA ARG A 240 15.80 6.46 15.64
C ARG A 240 15.65 7.93 15.27
N GLU A 241 15.85 8.28 14.01
CA GLU A 241 15.61 9.64 13.48
C GLU A 241 14.13 10.04 13.62
N GLU A 242 13.18 9.15 13.27
CA GLU A 242 11.74 9.39 13.44
C GLU A 242 11.42 9.74 14.90
N VAL A 243 11.94 8.97 15.85
CA VAL A 243 11.75 9.21 17.29
C VAL A 243 12.43 10.50 17.77
N GLU A 244 13.62 10.81 17.27
CA GLU A 244 14.35 12.04 17.61
C GLU A 244 13.60 13.30 17.15
N VAL A 245 13.14 13.32 15.89
CA VAL A 245 12.49 14.48 15.27
C VAL A 245 11.02 14.59 15.71
N LYS A 246 10.36 13.46 15.97
CA LYS A 246 8.96 13.37 16.40
C LYS A 246 8.84 12.51 17.66
N PRO A 247 9.20 13.02 18.85
CA PRO A 247 9.20 12.24 20.10
C PRO A 247 7.80 11.81 20.58
N TRP A 248 6.73 12.25 19.91
CA TRP A 248 5.34 11.84 20.13
C TRP A 248 4.84 10.84 19.08
N CYS A 249 5.68 10.41 18.13
CA CYS A 249 5.27 9.51 17.05
C CYS A 249 4.85 8.13 17.58
N HIS A 250 4.06 7.44 16.77
CA HIS A 250 3.59 6.09 17.07
C HIS A 250 4.73 5.08 17.22
N THR A 251 5.82 5.24 16.48
CA THR A 251 7.01 4.38 16.55
C THR A 251 7.59 4.26 17.97
N THR A 252 7.34 5.24 18.85
CA THR A 252 7.71 5.15 20.28
C THR A 252 7.03 4.00 21.03
N ALA A 253 5.89 3.50 20.55
CA ALA A 253 5.18 2.34 21.11
C ALA A 253 6.00 1.05 21.10
N SER A 254 6.97 0.95 20.20
CA SER A 254 7.85 -0.23 20.07
C SER A 254 9.17 -0.11 20.85
N THR A 255 9.43 1.06 21.47
CA THR A 255 10.65 1.38 22.24
C THR A 255 11.97 1.18 21.45
N GLU A 256 13.13 1.33 22.09
CA GLU A 256 14.44 1.03 21.47
C GLU A 256 14.58 -0.45 21.07
N LYS A 257 13.73 -1.35 21.58
CA LYS A 257 13.72 -2.76 21.19
C LYS A 257 13.55 -2.93 19.68
N PHE A 258 12.70 -2.13 19.04
CA PHE A 258 12.45 -2.26 17.60
C PHE A 258 13.66 -1.92 16.73
N PRO A 259 14.26 -0.71 16.78
CA PRO A 259 15.46 -0.44 16.00
C PRO A 259 16.64 -1.35 16.37
N HIS A 260 16.74 -1.79 17.63
CA HIS A 260 17.73 -2.79 18.04
C HIS A 260 17.53 -4.14 17.31
N ASP A 261 16.31 -4.69 17.30
CA ASP A 261 16.04 -5.98 16.67
C ASP A 261 16.20 -5.91 15.14
N VAL A 262 15.91 -4.75 14.54
CA VAL A 262 16.17 -4.50 13.11
C VAL A 262 17.67 -4.56 12.80
N GLU A 263 18.48 -3.89 13.62
CA GLU A 263 19.94 -3.83 13.49
C GLU A 263 20.60 -5.19 13.71
N HIS A 264 20.01 -6.04 14.55
CA HIS A 264 20.51 -7.38 14.90
C HIS A 264 19.72 -8.51 14.25
N ASN A 265 19.19 -8.29 13.03
CA ASN A 265 18.45 -9.30 12.29
C ASN A 265 19.34 -10.47 11.85
N GLU A 266 19.42 -11.53 12.66
CA GLU A 266 20.24 -12.71 12.40
C GLU A 266 19.83 -13.48 11.14
N LEU A 267 18.53 -13.49 10.81
CA LEU A 267 18.04 -14.18 9.62
C LEU A 267 18.60 -13.54 8.35
N MET A 268 18.63 -12.21 8.33
CA MET A 268 18.96 -11.46 7.12
C MET A 268 20.41 -10.99 7.03
N SER A 269 21.15 -11.00 8.14
CA SER A 269 22.56 -10.55 8.17
C SER A 269 23.47 -11.27 7.16
N PRO A 270 23.32 -12.56 6.81
CA PRO A 270 24.16 -13.18 5.79
C PRO A 270 23.95 -12.59 4.39
N TYR A 271 22.87 -11.84 4.16
CA TYR A 271 22.48 -11.35 2.85
C TYR A 271 22.71 -9.84 2.66
N ASP A 272 23.14 -9.10 3.68
CA ASP A 272 23.41 -7.65 3.57
C ASP A 272 24.66 -7.34 2.74
N ASP A 273 25.67 -8.22 2.76
CA ASP A 273 26.94 -8.08 2.03
C ASP A 273 27.02 -8.93 0.74
N SER A 274 25.98 -9.73 0.47
CA SER A 274 26.05 -10.79 -0.55
C SER A 274 25.72 -10.32 -1.98
N TYR A 275 25.15 -9.11 -2.17
CA TYR A 275 24.65 -8.62 -3.47
C TYR A 275 24.67 -7.08 -3.61
#